data_AF-D7M894-F1
#
_entry.id   AF-D7M894-F1
#
_cell.length_a   1.000
_cell.length_b   1.000
_cell.length_c   1.000
_cell.angle_alpha   90.00
_cell.angle_beta   90.00
_cell.angle_gamma   90.00
#
_symmetry.space_group_name_H-M   'P 1'
#
loop_
_entity.id
_entity.type
_entity.pdbx_description
1 polymer ?
#
loop_
_entity_poly.entity_id
_entity_poly.type
_entity_poly.pdbx_seq_one_letter_code
_entity_poly.pdbx_strand_id
1 'polypeptide(L)'
;MRAIQTQVITFCMLVIIVTSSTRAQKSHHVPNNHELSVAIEEMEKANYFSFVMLINMLPSVNPRFLANVTFLMPKDKTLSRSNIINQQDSVSEFLLRHSIPSSLLFEHLNLIPNGSIVPSSLPHYTLEISNGGRSNYFLNNVKIISRNICSLGSIKCHGIDGILQSPSTIDDDSPHNNHTLPFISCPSSHNNSDQSSHNNSSLPTHTLTAPPPASSPLPKSDSPSIHEVEMLNSIVIPLLGLLAGLICM
;
A
#
# COMPACT_ATOMS: atom_id res chain seq x y z
N MET A 1 -54.52 27.17 -23.71
CA MET A 1 -53.65 25.99 -23.89
C MET A 1 -52.18 26.28 -23.59
N ARG A 2 -51.55 27.31 -24.18
CA ARG A 2 -50.12 27.64 -23.92
C ARG A 2 -49.80 27.95 -22.45
N ALA A 3 -50.67 28.66 -21.74
CA ALA A 3 -50.47 28.97 -20.31
C ALA A 3 -50.49 27.74 -19.39
N ILE A 4 -51.34 26.75 -19.69
CA ILE A 4 -51.45 25.51 -18.94
C ILE A 4 -50.18 24.67 -19.17
N GLN A 5 -49.69 24.63 -20.41
CA GLN A 5 -48.45 23.93 -20.76
C GLN A 5 -47.24 24.52 -20.05
N THR A 6 -47.13 25.84 -19.94
CA THR A 6 -46.03 26.50 -19.21
C THR A 6 -46.06 26.18 -17.70
N GLN A 7 -47.26 26.14 -17.09
CA GLN A 7 -47.39 25.79 -15.68
C GLN A 7 -47.02 24.32 -15.40
N VAL A 8 -47.43 23.40 -16.28
CA VAL A 8 -47.06 21.97 -16.16
C VAL A 8 -45.54 21.79 -16.29
N ILE A 9 -44.90 22.44 -17.27
CA ILE A 9 -43.44 22.36 -17.45
C ILE A 9 -42.70 22.92 -16.22
N THR A 10 -43.16 24.05 -15.69
CA THR A 10 -42.53 24.69 -14.53
C THR A 10 -42.66 23.80 -13.28
N PHE A 11 -43.82 23.18 -13.09
CA PHE A 11 -44.04 22.23 -12.00
C PHE A 11 -43.14 20.98 -12.14
N CYS A 12 -43.03 20.40 -13.33
CA CYS A 12 -42.14 19.27 -13.59
C CYS A 12 -40.67 19.61 -13.29
N MET A 13 -40.19 20.79 -13.68
CA MET A 13 -38.80 21.20 -13.42
C MET A 13 -38.55 21.41 -11.92
N LEU A 14 -39.52 21.96 -11.18
CA LEU A 14 -39.44 22.08 -9.71
C LEU A 14 -39.37 20.71 -9.03
N VAL A 15 -40.15 19.72 -9.49
CA VAL A 15 -40.11 18.36 -8.94
C VAL A 15 -38.76 17.68 -9.23
N ILE A 16 -38.17 17.88 -10.41
CA ILE A 16 -36.85 17.34 -10.75
C ILE A 16 -35.76 17.95 -9.87
N ILE A 17 -35.78 19.27 -9.64
CA ILE A 17 -34.79 19.94 -8.79
C ILE A 17 -34.91 19.50 -7.32
N VAL A 18 -36.14 19.34 -6.80
CA VAL A 18 -36.37 18.88 -5.42
C VAL A 18 -35.97 17.40 -5.24
N THR A 19 -36.12 16.57 -6.28
CA THR A 19 -35.69 15.16 -6.24
C THR A 19 -34.19 14.96 -6.50
N SER A 20 -33.48 15.98 -7.00
CA SER A 20 -32.04 15.93 -7.28
C SER A 20 -31.13 16.11 -6.05
N SER A 21 -31.67 16.02 -4.83
CA SER A 21 -30.83 15.91 -3.63
C SER A 21 -30.11 14.55 -3.64
N THR A 22 -29.00 14.48 -4.37
CA THR A 22 -28.05 13.38 -4.30
C THR A 22 -27.49 13.38 -2.88
N ARG A 23 -28.03 12.51 -2.05
CA ARG A 23 -27.41 12.10 -0.80
C ARG A 23 -25.98 11.67 -1.16
N ALA A 24 -24.99 12.45 -0.74
CA ALA A 24 -23.62 11.96 -0.66
C ALA A 24 -23.68 10.74 0.28
N GLN A 25 -23.75 9.54 -0.30
CA GLN A 25 -23.56 8.31 0.47
C GLN A 25 -22.12 8.32 0.92
N LYS A 26 -21.87 8.89 2.11
CA LYS A 26 -20.82 8.40 2.97
C LYS A 26 -21.20 6.94 3.23
N SER A 27 -20.64 6.04 2.43
CA SER A 27 -20.81 4.60 2.61
C SER A 27 -20.38 4.29 4.03
N HIS A 28 -21.35 4.09 4.91
CA HIS A 28 -21.12 3.48 6.20
C HIS A 28 -20.86 2.01 5.86
N HIS A 29 -19.61 1.70 5.50
CA HIS A 29 -19.17 0.33 5.28
C HIS A 29 -19.30 -0.36 6.63
N VAL A 30 -20.34 -1.16 6.79
CA VAL A 30 -20.48 -2.08 7.93
C VAL A 30 -19.24 -2.96 7.84
N PRO A 31 -18.36 -2.97 8.86
CA PRO A 31 -17.10 -3.69 8.78
C PRO A 31 -17.36 -5.16 8.45
N ASN A 32 -17.13 -5.52 7.19
CA ASN A 32 -17.59 -6.79 6.66
C ASN A 32 -16.43 -7.76 6.75
N ASN A 33 -16.42 -8.58 7.80
CA ASN A 33 -15.46 -9.67 7.96
C ASN A 33 -15.38 -10.58 6.71
N HIS A 34 -16.43 -10.60 5.89
CA HIS A 34 -16.44 -11.31 4.63
C HIS A 34 -15.32 -10.84 3.67
N GLU A 35 -15.08 -9.54 3.53
CA GLU A 35 -14.04 -9.04 2.63
C GLU A 35 -12.65 -9.48 3.08
N LEU A 36 -12.39 -9.43 4.39
CA LEU A 36 -11.15 -9.93 4.95
C LEU A 36 -11.01 -11.45 4.77
N SER A 37 -12.10 -12.22 4.92
CA SER A 37 -12.05 -13.67 4.70
C SER A 37 -11.72 -14.05 3.26
N VAL A 38 -12.28 -13.33 2.28
CA VAL A 38 -11.98 -13.53 0.86
C VAL A 38 -10.52 -13.16 0.56
N ALA A 39 -10.06 -12.03 1.10
CA ALA A 39 -8.67 -11.62 0.95
C ALA A 39 -7.70 -12.64 1.56
N ILE A 40 -8.00 -13.17 2.76
CA ILE A 40 -7.21 -14.23 3.40
C ILE A 40 -7.11 -15.47 2.50
N GLU A 41 -8.22 -15.92 1.92
CA GLU A 41 -8.22 -17.06 0.99
C GLU A 41 -7.32 -16.78 -0.24
N GLU A 42 -7.37 -15.58 -0.81
CA GLU A 42 -6.50 -15.17 -1.91
C GLU A 42 -5.01 -15.11 -1.49
N MET A 43 -4.72 -14.62 -0.29
CA MET A 43 -3.35 -14.60 0.28
C MET A 43 -2.77 -15.99 0.49
N GLU A 44 -3.57 -16.92 1.02
CA GLU A 44 -3.18 -18.32 1.24
C GLU A 44 -2.91 -19.03 -0.08
N LYS A 45 -3.80 -18.89 -1.07
CA LYS A 45 -3.59 -19.42 -2.43
C LYS A 45 -2.31 -18.89 -3.09
N ALA A 46 -1.88 -17.68 -2.72
CA ALA A 46 -0.64 -17.06 -3.20
C ALA A 46 0.61 -17.40 -2.37
N ASN A 47 0.50 -18.29 -1.37
CA ASN A 47 1.58 -18.71 -0.46
C ASN A 47 2.12 -17.61 0.47
N TYR A 48 1.22 -16.78 1.04
CA TYR A 48 1.54 -15.79 2.09
C TYR A 48 1.01 -16.22 3.47
N PHE A 49 1.21 -17.49 3.83
CA PHE A 49 0.64 -18.10 5.03
C PHE A 49 1.11 -17.44 6.32
N SER A 50 2.37 -17.02 6.37
CA SER A 50 2.93 -16.38 7.57
C SER A 50 2.28 -15.02 7.83
N PHE A 51 2.00 -14.25 6.77
CA PHE A 51 1.31 -12.97 6.91
C PHE A 51 -0.14 -13.17 7.36
N VAL A 52 -0.83 -14.17 6.82
CA VAL A 52 -2.18 -14.58 7.27
C VAL A 52 -2.18 -14.98 8.75
N MET A 53 -1.17 -15.73 9.19
CA MET A 53 -1.02 -16.09 10.60
C MET A 53 -0.90 -14.85 11.49
N LEU A 54 -0.15 -13.82 11.06
CA LEU A 54 -0.08 -12.54 11.80
C LEU A 54 -1.45 -11.88 11.91
N ILE A 55 -2.25 -11.84 10.83
CA ILE A 55 -3.61 -11.30 10.84
C ILE A 55 -4.48 -12.07 11.86
N ASN A 56 -4.42 -13.40 11.84
CA ASN A 56 -5.23 -14.27 12.71
C ASN A 56 -4.80 -14.24 14.18
N MET A 57 -3.59 -13.78 14.49
CA MET A 57 -3.12 -13.56 15.87
C MET A 57 -3.67 -12.28 16.51
N LEU A 58 -4.36 -11.43 15.75
CA LEU A 58 -4.97 -10.23 16.32
C LEU A 58 -6.16 -10.61 17.23
N PRO A 59 -6.16 -10.17 18.50
CA PRO A 59 -7.23 -10.54 19.46
C PRO A 59 -8.60 -9.97 19.08
N SER A 60 -8.60 -8.90 18.29
CA SER A 60 -9.78 -8.37 17.60
C SER A 60 -9.32 -7.83 16.26
N VAL A 61 -10.10 -8.07 15.20
CA VAL A 61 -9.79 -7.52 13.89
C VAL A 61 -9.91 -6.01 13.96
N ASN A 62 -8.78 -5.32 13.86
CA ASN A 62 -8.75 -3.86 13.85
C ASN A 62 -9.65 -3.36 12.70
N PRO A 63 -10.58 -2.43 12.93
CA PRO A 63 -11.47 -1.93 11.88
C PRO A 63 -10.75 -1.38 10.66
N ARG A 64 -9.49 -0.95 10.81
CA ARG A 64 -8.61 -0.53 9.71
C ARG A 64 -8.30 -1.65 8.70
N PHE A 65 -8.52 -2.90 9.07
CA PHE A 65 -8.29 -4.07 8.22
C PHE A 65 -9.56 -4.63 7.59
N LEU A 66 -10.73 -4.05 7.88
CA LEU A 66 -12.03 -4.64 7.48
C LEU A 66 -12.51 -4.21 6.10
N ALA A 67 -11.98 -3.11 5.56
CA ALA A 67 -12.27 -2.66 4.19
C ALA A 67 -11.29 -1.56 3.75
N ASN A 68 -11.22 -1.33 2.44
CA ASN A 68 -10.51 -0.22 1.81
C ASN A 68 -9.04 -0.11 2.26
N VAL A 69 -8.34 -1.25 2.30
CA VAL A 69 -6.96 -1.35 2.76
C VAL A 69 -6.13 -2.10 1.73
N THR A 70 -4.86 -1.74 1.60
CA THR A 70 -3.88 -2.52 0.83
C THR A 70 -2.89 -3.16 1.78
N PHE A 71 -2.80 -4.49 1.80
CA PHE A 71 -1.77 -5.21 2.53
C PHE A 71 -0.48 -5.32 1.71
N LEU A 72 0.64 -5.05 2.37
CA LEU A 72 1.99 -5.13 1.82
C LEU A 72 2.70 -6.30 2.49
N MET A 73 2.67 -7.46 1.85
CA MET A 73 2.94 -8.75 2.50
C MET A 73 4.38 -9.20 2.20
N PRO A 74 5.28 -9.25 3.20
CA PRO A 74 6.56 -9.92 3.02
C PRO A 74 6.35 -11.41 2.77
N LYS A 75 7.25 -12.04 2.01
CA LYS A 75 7.22 -13.51 1.82
C LYS A 75 7.44 -14.25 3.13
N ASP A 76 6.89 -15.45 3.24
CA ASP A 76 7.04 -16.34 4.40
C ASP A 76 8.51 -16.53 4.81
N LYS A 77 9.41 -16.78 3.86
CA LYS A 77 10.86 -16.90 4.10
C LYS A 77 11.50 -15.65 4.68
N THR A 78 10.96 -14.48 4.38
CA THR A 78 11.44 -13.18 4.86
C THR A 78 10.97 -12.97 6.28
N LEU A 79 9.68 -13.25 6.55
CA LEU A 79 9.11 -13.19 7.90
C LEU A 79 9.80 -14.16 8.86
N SER A 80 10.06 -15.41 8.44
CA SER A 80 10.66 -16.44 9.28
C SER A 80 12.09 -16.14 9.74
N ARG A 81 12.81 -15.28 8.98
CA ARG A 81 14.19 -14.85 9.31
C ARG A 81 14.22 -13.52 10.04
N SER A 82 13.09 -12.85 10.10
CA SER A 82 13.00 -11.53 10.70
C SER A 82 12.66 -11.63 12.17
N ASN A 83 13.22 -10.69 12.94
CA ASN A 83 13.00 -10.65 14.36
C ASN A 83 11.85 -9.70 14.70
N ILE A 84 10.65 -10.02 14.22
CA ILE A 84 9.44 -9.19 14.40
C ILE A 84 9.21 -8.92 15.89
N ILE A 85 9.46 -9.91 16.74
CA ILE A 85 9.24 -9.85 18.19
C ILE A 85 10.30 -8.98 18.90
N ASN A 86 11.55 -8.94 18.43
CA ASN A 86 12.58 -8.10 19.06
C ASN A 86 12.64 -6.67 18.50
N GLN A 87 11.87 -6.36 17.45
CA GLN A 87 11.81 -5.00 16.87
C GLN A 87 10.92 -4.03 17.68
N GLN A 88 10.55 -4.38 18.93
CA GLN A 88 9.67 -3.62 19.82
C GLN A 88 8.24 -3.42 19.30
N ASP A 89 7.94 -3.84 18.07
CA ASP A 89 6.64 -3.68 17.45
C ASP A 89 5.69 -4.82 17.87
N SER A 90 4.49 -4.44 18.30
CA SER A 90 3.40 -5.39 18.44
C SER A 90 2.99 -5.97 17.07
N VAL A 91 2.39 -7.16 17.03
CA VAL A 91 1.83 -7.74 15.79
C VAL A 91 0.87 -6.77 15.09
N SER A 92 0.09 -6.01 15.88
CA SER A 92 -0.81 -4.97 15.36
C SER A 92 -0.04 -3.85 14.67
N GLU A 93 1.01 -3.29 15.29
CA GLU A 93 1.83 -2.25 14.66
C GLU A 93 2.56 -2.75 13.42
N PHE A 94 3.04 -4.00 13.44
CA PHE A 94 3.63 -4.64 12.27
C PHE A 94 2.67 -4.65 11.09
N LEU A 95 1.42 -5.09 11.29
CA LEU A 95 0.40 -5.13 10.24
C LEU A 95 -0.03 -3.73 9.80
N LEU A 96 -0.14 -2.78 10.73
CA LEU A 96 -0.48 -1.39 10.40
C LEU A 96 0.61 -0.72 9.53
N ARG A 97 1.88 -0.98 9.83
CA ARG A 97 3.03 -0.52 9.04
C ARG A 97 3.06 -1.15 7.65
N HIS A 98 2.61 -2.40 7.54
CA HIS A 98 2.47 -3.16 6.30
C HIS A 98 1.09 -3.01 5.65
N SER A 99 0.44 -1.87 5.84
CA SER A 99 -0.80 -1.57 5.13
C SER A 99 -0.93 -0.11 4.73
N ILE A 100 -1.66 0.14 3.65
CA ILE A 100 -2.04 1.47 3.19
C ILE A 100 -3.55 1.61 3.41
N PRO A 101 -4.04 2.71 4.03
CA PRO A 101 -5.46 2.88 4.36
C PRO A 101 -6.28 3.31 3.13
N SER A 102 -6.03 2.68 1.98
CA SER A 102 -6.78 2.81 0.74
C SER A 102 -6.58 1.57 -0.14
N SER A 103 -7.53 1.30 -1.03
CA SER A 103 -7.42 0.27 -2.07
C SER A 103 -6.49 0.74 -3.18
N LEU A 104 -5.27 0.22 -3.21
CA LEU A 104 -4.25 0.55 -4.20
C LEU A 104 -4.05 -0.66 -5.09
N LEU A 105 -4.47 -0.54 -6.36
CA LEU A 105 -4.09 -1.48 -7.40
C LEU A 105 -2.68 -1.17 -7.87
N PHE A 106 -1.97 -2.18 -8.34
CA PHE A 106 -0.62 -2.01 -8.86
C PHE A 106 -0.58 -1.02 -10.03
N GLU A 107 -1.60 -1.03 -10.88
CA GLU A 107 -1.71 -0.15 -12.05
C GLU A 107 -1.83 1.33 -11.65
N HIS A 108 -2.40 1.61 -10.47
CA HIS A 108 -2.52 2.97 -9.95
C HIS A 108 -1.15 3.58 -9.60
N LEU A 109 -0.13 2.76 -9.34
CA LEU A 109 1.23 3.24 -9.09
C LEU A 109 1.83 3.97 -10.31
N ASN A 110 1.35 3.70 -11.53
CA ASN A 110 1.76 4.43 -12.73
C ASN A 110 1.27 5.88 -12.74
N LEU A 111 0.23 6.19 -11.97
CA LEU A 111 -0.38 7.52 -11.87
C LEU A 111 0.23 8.35 -10.74
N ILE A 112 0.99 7.70 -9.84
CA ILE A 112 1.62 8.35 -8.70
C ILE A 112 3.01 8.87 -9.11
N PRO A 113 3.29 10.17 -8.96
CA PRO A 113 4.62 10.72 -9.25
C PRO A 113 5.71 10.02 -8.44
N ASN A 114 6.88 9.82 -9.06
CA ASN A 114 8.03 9.25 -8.36
C ASN A 114 8.46 10.13 -7.17
N GLY A 115 8.76 9.52 -6.03
CA GLY A 115 9.08 10.22 -4.78
C GLY A 115 7.84 10.69 -3.99
N SER A 116 6.64 10.28 -4.40
CA SER A 116 5.42 10.60 -3.64
C SER A 116 5.42 9.90 -2.28
N ILE A 117 4.93 10.61 -1.26
CA ILE A 117 4.74 10.06 0.08
C ILE A 117 3.27 9.70 0.27
N VAL A 118 3.00 8.46 0.68
CA VAL A 118 1.66 7.99 1.04
C VAL A 118 1.63 7.51 2.49
N PRO A 119 0.50 7.65 3.21
CA PRO A 119 0.41 7.16 4.56
C PRO A 119 0.36 5.62 4.59
N SER A 120 0.97 5.02 5.61
CA SER A 120 0.58 3.67 6.03
C SER A 120 -0.62 3.74 6.99
N SER A 121 -1.18 2.58 7.38
CA SER A 121 -2.21 2.53 8.42
C SER A 121 -1.63 2.72 9.83
N LEU A 122 -0.31 2.64 9.99
CA LEU A 122 0.36 2.99 11.24
C LEU A 122 0.46 4.52 11.33
N PRO A 123 -0.10 5.15 12.39
CA PRO A 123 -0.05 6.60 12.54
C PRO A 123 1.37 7.13 12.46
N HIS A 124 1.55 8.25 11.76
CA HIS A 124 2.84 8.93 11.55
C HIS A 124 3.91 8.15 10.78
N TYR A 125 3.61 6.94 10.31
CA TYR A 125 4.50 6.19 9.43
C TYR A 125 4.07 6.37 7.97
N THR A 126 5.02 6.76 7.12
CA THR A 126 4.78 7.06 5.72
C THR A 126 5.62 6.17 4.81
N LEU A 127 5.17 6.01 3.58
CA LEU A 127 5.79 5.21 2.54
C LEU A 127 6.14 6.12 1.37
N GLU A 128 7.43 6.19 1.04
CA GLU A 128 7.91 6.79 -0.19
C GLU A 128 7.75 5.79 -1.33
N ILE A 129 7.03 6.20 -2.37
CA ILE A 129 6.87 5.45 -3.61
C ILE A 129 7.98 5.84 -4.57
N SER A 130 8.79 4.87 -4.99
CA SER A 130 9.75 5.07 -6.07
C SER A 130 9.51 4.12 -7.24
N ASN A 131 9.67 4.65 -8.45
CA ASN A 131 9.53 3.96 -9.72
C ASN A 131 10.94 3.64 -10.25
N GLY A 132 11.32 2.37 -10.19
CA GLY A 132 12.58 1.87 -10.75
C GLY A 132 12.51 1.51 -12.23
N GLY A 133 11.46 1.92 -12.94
CA GLY A 133 11.22 1.57 -14.34
C GLY A 133 10.84 0.10 -14.55
N ARG A 134 10.47 -0.29 -15.78
CA ARG A 134 10.07 -1.67 -16.15
C ARG A 134 9.05 -2.30 -15.17
N SER A 135 8.11 -1.50 -14.69
CA SER A 135 7.11 -1.91 -13.69
C SER A 135 7.74 -2.41 -12.37
N ASN A 136 8.90 -1.88 -12.00
CA ASN A 136 9.47 -2.04 -10.67
C ASN A 136 9.06 -0.85 -9.82
N TYR A 137 8.31 -1.12 -8.76
CA TYR A 137 7.92 -0.12 -7.78
C TYR A 137 8.43 -0.52 -6.42
N PHE A 138 8.76 0.47 -5.60
CA PHE A 138 9.27 0.29 -4.27
C PHE A 138 8.50 1.17 -3.30
N LEU A 139 8.40 0.69 -2.06
CA LEU A 139 7.81 1.39 -0.92
C LEU A 139 8.89 1.43 0.17
N ASN A 140 9.39 2.61 0.52
CA ASN A 140 10.55 2.77 1.43
C ASN A 140 11.72 1.84 1.03
N ASN A 141 12.10 1.86 -0.25
CA ASN A 141 13.14 1.00 -0.84
C ASN A 141 12.84 -0.52 -0.85
N VAL A 142 11.66 -0.95 -0.39
CA VAL A 142 11.24 -2.36 -0.47
C VAL A 142 10.44 -2.60 -1.76
N LYS A 143 10.92 -3.52 -2.61
CA LYS A 143 10.34 -3.79 -3.91
C LYS A 143 9.00 -4.53 -3.82
N ILE A 144 8.01 -4.11 -4.62
CA ILE A 144 6.81 -4.90 -4.90
C ILE A 144 7.15 -6.02 -5.90
N ILE A 145 6.93 -7.27 -5.50
CA ILE A 145 7.31 -8.47 -6.27
C ILE A 145 6.12 -9.32 -6.71
N SER A 146 4.97 -9.19 -6.05
CA SER A 146 3.72 -9.86 -6.43
C SER A 146 2.60 -8.84 -6.45
N ARG A 147 1.89 -8.73 -7.56
CA ARG A 147 0.95 -7.64 -7.85
C ARG A 147 -0.48 -8.15 -7.70
N ASN A 148 -1.38 -7.30 -7.22
CA ASN A 148 -2.83 -7.54 -7.19
C ASN A 148 -3.23 -8.97 -6.74
N ILE A 149 -2.65 -9.48 -5.65
CA ILE A 149 -2.94 -10.82 -5.14
C ILE A 149 -4.41 -10.94 -4.75
N CYS A 150 -4.90 -9.98 -3.97
CA CYS A 150 -6.32 -9.88 -3.65
C CYS A 150 -7.01 -9.07 -4.75
N SER A 151 -7.82 -9.74 -5.55
CA SER A 151 -8.47 -9.16 -6.71
C SER A 151 -9.92 -8.77 -6.40
N LEU A 152 -10.56 -9.51 -5.51
CA LEU A 152 -11.96 -9.33 -5.12
C LEU A 152 -12.11 -8.30 -4.00
N GLY A 153 -13.26 -7.61 -3.96
CA GLY A 153 -13.59 -6.67 -2.88
C GLY A 153 -12.73 -5.41 -2.81
N SER A 154 -12.76 -4.73 -1.66
CA SER A 154 -12.04 -3.48 -1.43
C SER A 154 -10.64 -3.68 -0.82
N ILE A 155 -10.32 -4.87 -0.33
CA ILE A 155 -9.00 -5.21 0.17
C ILE A 155 -8.09 -5.54 -1.01
N LYS A 156 -6.95 -4.86 -1.10
CA LYS A 156 -5.91 -5.15 -2.09
C LYS A 156 -4.68 -5.71 -1.40
N CYS A 157 -3.91 -6.51 -2.12
CA CYS A 157 -2.75 -7.17 -1.54
C CYS A 157 -1.60 -7.18 -2.54
N HIS A 158 -0.42 -6.83 -2.07
CA HIS A 158 0.82 -6.87 -2.84
C HIS A 158 1.87 -7.61 -2.03
N GLY A 159 2.61 -8.49 -2.69
CA GLY A 159 3.78 -9.10 -2.10
C GLY A 159 5.00 -8.18 -2.22
N ILE A 160 5.77 -8.05 -1.14
CA ILE A 160 6.98 -7.22 -1.09
C ILE A 160 8.24 -8.03 -0.76
N ASP A 161 9.41 -7.58 -1.23
CA ASP A 161 10.70 -8.26 -1.12
C ASP A 161 11.53 -7.78 0.08
N GLY A 162 10.89 -7.71 1.24
CA GLY A 162 11.52 -7.20 2.44
C GLY A 162 10.50 -6.87 3.51
N ILE A 163 10.99 -6.29 4.60
CA ILE A 163 10.16 -5.83 5.71
C ILE A 163 10.34 -4.33 5.79
N LEU A 164 9.22 -3.61 5.86
CA LEU A 164 9.23 -2.17 6.09
C LEU A 164 9.79 -1.92 7.50
N GLN A 165 10.88 -1.18 7.61
CA GLN A 165 11.57 -0.97 8.89
C GLN A 165 10.71 -0.19 9.88
N SER A 166 10.86 -0.48 11.17
CA SER A 166 10.19 0.29 12.22
C SER A 166 10.81 1.70 12.29
N PRO A 167 10.02 2.75 12.61
CA PRO A 167 10.56 4.10 12.70
C PRO A 167 11.67 4.22 13.77
N SER A 168 11.66 3.37 14.81
CA SER A 168 12.70 3.31 15.85
C SER A 168 14.05 2.78 15.36
N THR A 169 14.11 2.10 14.21
CA THR A 169 15.36 1.55 13.65
C THR A 169 16.06 2.50 12.67
N ILE A 170 15.43 3.65 12.33
CA ILE A 170 15.99 4.62 11.37
C ILE A 170 17.08 5.50 12.04
N ASP A 171 17.13 5.55 13.36
CA ASP A 171 18.04 6.42 14.11
C ASP A 171 19.41 5.80 14.49
N ASP A 172 19.65 4.52 14.18
CA ASP A 172 20.82 3.80 14.73
C ASP A 172 22.04 3.70 13.79
N ASP A 173 21.95 4.22 12.55
CA ASP A 173 23.05 4.15 11.56
C ASP A 173 23.49 5.53 11.03
N SER A 174 23.16 6.61 11.75
CA SER A 174 23.74 7.93 11.48
C SER A 174 25.09 8.06 12.22
N PRO A 175 26.22 8.27 11.53
CA PRO A 175 27.43 8.70 12.22
C PRO A 175 27.10 10.00 12.93
N HIS A 176 27.20 9.98 14.27
CA HIS A 176 27.04 11.12 15.15
C HIS A 176 27.96 12.27 14.71
N ASN A 177 27.48 13.09 13.78
CA ASN A 177 27.94 14.45 13.63
C ASN A 177 27.15 15.27 14.65
N ASN A 178 27.87 15.69 15.69
CA ASN A 178 27.39 16.57 16.75
C ASN A 178 26.59 17.75 16.18
N HIS A 179 25.27 17.65 16.18
CA HIS A 179 24.39 18.80 16.04
C HIS A 179 23.86 19.16 17.41
N THR A 180 24.64 20.01 18.07
CA THR A 180 24.19 20.89 19.14
C THR A 180 22.90 21.59 18.72
N LEU A 181 21.85 21.45 19.54
CA LEU A 181 20.60 22.21 19.46
C LEU A 181 20.90 23.72 19.33
N PRO A 182 20.23 24.49 18.46
CA PRO A 182 20.41 25.94 18.45
C PRO A 182 19.66 26.52 19.66
N PHE A 183 20.37 26.67 20.78
CA PHE A 183 19.95 27.59 21.81
C PHE A 183 20.10 29.01 21.26
N ILE A 184 18.96 29.66 21.02
CA ILE A 184 18.90 31.11 20.83
C ILE A 184 19.23 31.74 22.18
N SER A 185 20.37 32.42 22.27
CA SER A 185 20.68 33.34 23.37
C SER A 185 21.46 34.52 22.81
N CYS A 186 20.96 35.72 23.12
CA CYS A 186 21.43 37.02 22.66
C CYS A 186 22.86 37.36 23.13
N PRO A 187 23.53 38.35 22.49
CA PRO A 187 24.98 38.47 22.54
C PRO A 187 25.46 39.21 23.79
N SER A 188 26.48 38.66 24.45
CA SER A 188 27.33 39.41 25.37
C SER A 188 28.79 39.24 24.95
N SER A 189 29.40 40.39 24.71
CA SER A 189 30.79 40.64 24.37
C SER A 189 31.76 40.11 25.43
N HIS A 190 32.78 39.37 25.03
CA HIS A 190 34.12 39.50 25.61
C HIS A 190 35.22 38.96 24.70
N ASN A 191 36.17 39.84 24.40
CA ASN A 191 37.47 39.59 23.78
C ASN A 191 38.31 38.60 24.61
N ASN A 192 39.00 37.66 23.97
CA ASN A 192 40.45 37.73 23.74
C ASN A 192 41.03 36.40 23.25
N SER A 193 41.83 36.52 22.18
CA SER A 193 43.17 35.96 21.97
C SER A 193 43.40 34.45 21.89
N ASP A 194 43.82 34.06 20.68
CA ASP A 194 45.01 33.27 20.34
C ASP A 194 45.20 31.88 20.96
N GLN A 195 45.26 30.83 20.12
CA GLN A 195 46.55 30.21 19.77
C GLN A 195 46.44 29.20 18.62
N SER A 196 47.41 29.29 17.71
CA SER A 196 47.63 28.42 16.55
C SER A 196 48.05 26.99 16.92
N SER A 197 47.78 26.02 16.05
CA SER A 197 48.83 25.23 15.36
C SER A 197 48.29 24.17 14.39
N HIS A 198 48.80 24.24 13.15
CA HIS A 198 49.25 23.17 12.25
C HIS A 198 49.04 21.69 12.70
N ASN A 199 48.68 20.71 11.86
CA ASN A 199 49.37 20.36 10.61
C ASN A 199 48.63 19.28 9.78
N ASN A 200 49.05 19.20 8.52
CA ASN A 200 48.56 18.38 7.40
C ASN A 200 48.86 16.86 7.42
N SER A 201 48.00 16.12 6.69
CA SER A 201 48.25 15.02 5.74
C SER A 201 48.79 13.66 6.22
N SER A 202 48.08 12.56 5.91
CA SER A 202 48.40 11.71 4.74
C SER A 202 47.60 10.39 4.70
N LEU A 203 47.25 10.02 3.47
CA LEU A 203 46.62 8.80 2.95
C LEU A 203 47.56 7.58 3.03
N PRO A 204 47.04 6.34 3.08
CA PRO A 204 47.48 5.41 2.04
C PRO A 204 46.38 4.52 1.44
N THR A 205 46.51 4.37 0.13
CA THR A 205 45.83 3.47 -0.80
C THR A 205 46.31 2.03 -0.64
N HIS A 206 45.40 1.04 -0.63
CA HIS A 206 45.75 -0.34 -0.97
C HIS A 206 44.70 -1.02 -1.87
N THR A 207 45.26 -1.74 -2.82
CA THR A 207 44.74 -2.37 -4.04
C THR A 207 44.05 -3.71 -3.82
N LEU A 208 43.04 -3.98 -4.67
CA LEU A 208 42.68 -5.22 -5.38
C LEU A 208 43.11 -6.58 -4.79
N THR A 209 42.16 -7.52 -4.66
CA THR A 209 42.20 -8.87 -5.30
C THR A 209 40.83 -9.57 -5.16
N ALA A 210 40.30 -10.11 -6.26
CA ALA A 210 39.19 -11.06 -6.33
C ALA A 210 39.69 -12.42 -6.86
N PRO A 211 39.04 -13.56 -6.54
CA PRO A 211 38.88 -14.65 -7.51
C PRO A 211 37.48 -15.35 -7.39
N PRO A 212 37.17 -16.46 -8.09
CA PRO A 212 36.26 -16.52 -9.26
C PRO A 212 34.97 -17.36 -9.02
N PRO A 213 34.06 -17.47 -10.01
CA PRO A 213 32.77 -18.16 -9.85
C PRO A 213 32.86 -19.66 -10.16
N ALA A 214 32.09 -20.47 -9.44
CA ALA A 214 31.86 -21.89 -9.74
C ALA A 214 30.40 -22.13 -10.15
N SER A 215 30.27 -23.06 -11.09
CA SER A 215 29.21 -23.26 -12.07
C SER A 215 28.21 -24.38 -11.73
N SER A 216 26.92 -24.12 -12.03
CA SER A 216 25.88 -25.05 -12.57
C SER A 216 25.39 -26.22 -11.67
N PRO A 217 24.29 -26.94 -12.00
CA PRO A 217 23.22 -26.73 -13.00
C PRO A 217 21.76 -26.85 -12.46
N LEU A 218 20.86 -26.35 -13.30
CA LEU A 218 19.40 -26.49 -13.35
C LEU A 218 18.91 -27.96 -13.45
N PRO A 219 17.69 -28.26 -12.98
CA PRO A 219 16.81 -29.17 -13.72
C PRO A 219 15.47 -28.52 -14.09
N LYS A 220 15.15 -28.67 -15.38
CA LYS A 220 13.81 -28.54 -15.98
C LYS A 220 12.86 -29.55 -15.34
N SER A 221 11.62 -29.14 -15.12
CA SER A 221 10.50 -30.07 -15.15
C SER A 221 9.30 -29.40 -15.81
N ASP A 222 8.83 -30.05 -16.86
CA ASP A 222 7.65 -29.72 -17.63
C ASP A 222 6.37 -29.91 -16.81
N SER A 223 5.34 -29.12 -17.11
CA SER A 223 3.97 -29.59 -16.94
C SER A 223 2.99 -28.91 -17.91
N PRO A 224 1.92 -29.64 -18.28
CA PRO A 224 1.09 -29.35 -19.44
C PRO A 224 -0.09 -28.44 -19.12
N SER A 225 -0.51 -27.71 -20.15
CA SER A 225 -1.73 -26.91 -20.24
C SER A 225 -2.96 -27.76 -20.54
N ILE A 226 -4.05 -27.68 -19.76
CA ILE A 226 -5.46 -27.80 -20.22
C ILE A 226 -6.40 -27.15 -19.18
N HIS A 227 -7.22 -26.18 -19.61
CA HIS A 227 -8.64 -25.99 -19.24
C HIS A 227 -9.20 -24.92 -20.18
N GLU A 228 -10.01 -25.31 -21.17
CA GLU A 228 -11.48 -25.27 -21.12
C GLU A 228 -12.03 -23.86 -20.86
N VAL A 229 -12.47 -23.26 -21.96
CA VAL A 229 -13.23 -22.02 -22.00
C VAL A 229 -14.65 -22.41 -22.40
N GLU A 230 -15.59 -22.27 -21.47
CA GLU A 230 -17.04 -22.09 -21.64
C GLU A 230 -17.58 -22.09 -20.19
N MET A 231 -18.51 -21.27 -19.73
CA MET A 231 -19.70 -20.72 -20.33
C MET A 231 -20.27 -19.79 -19.24
N LEU A 232 -20.69 -18.55 -19.53
CA LEU A 232 -21.70 -17.79 -18.74
C LEU A 232 -21.87 -16.39 -19.32
N ASN A 233 -22.55 -16.31 -20.47
CA ASN A 233 -22.92 -15.04 -21.08
C ASN A 233 -24.35 -15.08 -21.65
N SER A 234 -25.34 -15.60 -20.91
CA SER A 234 -26.68 -15.79 -21.50
C SER A 234 -27.89 -15.67 -20.57
N ILE A 235 -27.89 -14.79 -19.55
CA ILE A 235 -29.10 -14.59 -18.72
C ILE A 235 -29.56 -13.13 -18.55
N VAL A 236 -28.75 -12.11 -18.88
CA VAL A 236 -29.08 -10.71 -18.48
C VAL A 236 -29.91 -9.93 -19.52
N ILE A 237 -30.08 -10.42 -20.75
CA ILE A 237 -30.63 -9.60 -21.85
C ILE A 237 -32.18 -9.59 -21.98
N PRO A 238 -32.99 -10.57 -21.54
CA PRO A 238 -34.43 -10.52 -21.84
C PRO A 238 -35.26 -9.66 -20.85
N LEU A 239 -34.70 -9.23 -19.72
CA LEU A 239 -35.48 -8.53 -18.68
C LEU A 239 -35.71 -7.04 -18.97
N LEU A 240 -34.90 -6.42 -19.83
CA LEU A 240 -35.00 -4.98 -20.13
C LEU A 240 -36.07 -4.66 -21.20
N GLY A 241 -36.48 -5.64 -22.01
CA GLY A 241 -37.49 -5.46 -23.06
C GLY A 241 -38.93 -5.40 -22.54
N LEU A 242 -39.20 -5.99 -21.36
CA LEU A 242 -40.57 -6.09 -20.83
C LEU A 242 -41.05 -4.79 -20.18
N LEU A 243 -40.13 -3.95 -19.68
CA LEU A 243 -40.47 -2.70 -18.98
C LEU A 243 -40.85 -1.55 -19.93
N ALA A 244 -40.32 -1.56 -21.17
CA ALA A 244 -40.60 -0.51 -22.15
C ALA A 244 -42.01 -0.59 -22.75
N GLY A 245 -42.63 -1.78 -22.77
CA GLY A 245 -43.97 -1.98 -23.32
C GLY A 245 -45.11 -1.44 -22.45
N LEU A 246 -44.88 -1.26 -21.14
CA LEU A 246 -45.90 -0.77 -20.19
C LEU A 246 -46.02 0.77 -20.13
N ILE A 247 -45.09 1.50 -20.76
CA ILE A 247 -45.08 2.97 -20.71
C ILE A 247 -45.77 3.59 -21.94
N CYS A 248 -46.17 2.79 -22.93
CA CYS A 248 -46.81 3.26 -24.17
C CYS A 248 -48.26 2.77 -24.38
N MET A 249 -48.97 2.36 -23.33
CA MET A 249 -50.44 2.19 -23.35
C MET A 249 -51.13 3.22 -22.47
#